data_AF-A0A255ZR53-F1
#
_entry.id   AF-A0A255ZR53-F1
#
_cell.length_a   1.000
_cell.length_b   1.000
_cell.length_c   1.000
_cell.angle_alpha   90.00
_cell.angle_beta   90.00
_cell.angle_gamma   90.00
#
_symmetry.space_group_name_H-M   'P 1'
#
loop_
_entity.id
_entity.type
_entity.pdbx_description
1 polymer ?
#
loop_
_entity_poly.entity_id
_entity_poly.type
_entity_poly.pdbx_seq_one_letter_code
_entity_poly.pdbx_strand_id
1 'polypeptide(L)'
;MLDCQNQVVLQSEVGSSKDKDYEQAYREALEEAILNILPKLKSLARKNQIQGSSTSTESPDTIADNEETDKGESKSDITVTKNSRGYTLVTANNIVIQLQITSQQNVFLAFLDTKPAIGFYNAGKLLLEYYETNRKVTLNYDVKLPQ
;
A
#
# COMPACT_ATOMS: atom_id res chain seq x y z
N MET A 1 -18.44 8.53 0.76
CA MET A 1 -17.18 8.81 0.04
C MET A 1 -17.15 10.28 -0.30
N LEU A 2 -16.02 10.95 -0.02
CA LEU A 2 -15.82 12.37 -0.29
C LEU A 2 -14.80 12.53 -1.41
N ASP A 3 -14.88 13.61 -2.17
CA ASP A 3 -13.82 14.04 -3.08
C ASP A 3 -12.76 14.91 -2.38
N CYS A 4 -11.71 15.29 -3.13
CA CYS A 4 -10.65 16.20 -2.65
C CYS A 4 -11.15 17.63 -2.34
N GLN A 5 -12.41 17.95 -2.66
CA GLN A 5 -13.08 19.21 -2.33
C GLN A 5 -14.12 19.03 -1.21
N ASN A 6 -14.07 17.93 -0.46
CA ASN A 6 -14.98 17.59 0.63
C ASN A 6 -16.47 17.46 0.22
N GLN A 7 -16.76 17.19 -1.05
CA GLN A 7 -18.13 16.93 -1.52
C GLN A 7 -18.46 15.44 -1.47
N VAL A 8 -19.70 15.11 -1.10
CA VAL A 8 -20.18 13.73 -1.01
C VAL A 8 -20.43 13.18 -2.42
N VAL A 9 -19.51 12.33 -2.88
CA VAL A 9 -19.59 11.69 -4.21
C VAL A 9 -20.35 10.37 -4.21
N LEU A 10 -20.41 9.70 -3.06
CA LEU A 10 -21.15 8.44 -2.92
C LEU A 10 -21.61 8.30 -1.47
N GLN A 11 -22.91 8.04 -1.31
CA GLN A 11 -23.52 7.77 -0.02
C GLN A 11 -24.32 6.46 -0.12
N SER A 12 -24.06 5.57 0.84
CA SER A 12 -24.83 4.36 1.02
C SER A 12 -26.18 4.69 1.66
N GLU A 13 -27.18 3.89 1.35
CA GLU A 13 -28.40 3.87 2.15
C GLU A 13 -28.17 3.02 3.39
N VAL A 14 -28.93 3.28 4.44
CA VAL A 14 -28.87 2.51 5.68
C VAL A 14 -29.56 1.17 5.41
N GLY A 15 -28.83 0.06 5.58
CA GLY A 15 -29.41 -1.28 5.56
C GLY A 15 -30.08 -1.63 6.88
N SER A 16 -31.09 -2.47 6.85
CA SER A 16 -31.89 -2.80 8.03
C SER A 16 -32.21 -4.29 8.07
N SER A 17 -32.06 -4.93 9.21
CA SER A 17 -32.53 -6.29 9.41
C SER A 17 -33.72 -6.33 10.38
N LYS A 18 -34.57 -7.34 10.22
CA LYS A 18 -35.71 -7.62 11.09
C LYS A 18 -35.39 -8.67 12.15
N ASP A 19 -34.19 -9.25 12.10
CA ASP A 19 -33.76 -10.25 13.06
C ASP A 19 -33.37 -9.63 14.40
N LYS A 20 -33.68 -10.37 15.46
CA LYS A 20 -33.34 -9.97 16.84
C LYS A 20 -31.94 -10.40 17.25
N ASP A 21 -31.37 -11.37 16.53
CA ASP A 21 -29.99 -11.80 16.74
C ASP A 21 -29.03 -10.76 16.16
N TYR A 22 -28.14 -10.22 16.99
CA TYR A 22 -27.27 -9.13 16.60
C TYR A 22 -26.31 -9.51 15.48
N GLU A 23 -25.74 -10.71 15.50
CA GLU A 23 -24.73 -11.13 14.53
C GLU A 23 -25.36 -11.30 13.15
N GLN A 24 -26.56 -11.89 13.11
CA GLN A 24 -27.32 -12.03 11.86
C GLN A 24 -27.79 -10.67 11.35
N ALA A 25 -28.38 -9.86 12.23
CA ALA A 25 -28.90 -8.55 11.85
C ALA A 25 -27.81 -7.60 11.33
N TYR A 26 -26.61 -7.66 11.92
CA TYR A 26 -25.46 -6.87 11.46
C TYR A 26 -25.01 -7.27 10.06
N ARG A 27 -24.85 -8.58 9.82
CA ARG A 27 -24.43 -9.09 8.52
C ARG A 27 -25.44 -8.72 7.43
N GLU A 28 -26.72 -8.93 7.69
CA GLU A 28 -27.78 -8.61 6.73
C GLU A 28 -27.89 -7.12 6.43
N ALA A 29 -27.85 -6.27 7.46
CA ALA A 29 -27.87 -4.83 7.26
C ALA A 29 -26.66 -4.35 6.43
N LEU A 30 -25.50 -4.97 6.61
CA LEU A 30 -24.30 -4.67 5.82
C LEU A 30 -24.45 -5.13 4.37
N GLU A 31 -24.98 -6.34 4.14
CA GLU A 31 -25.24 -6.88 2.80
C GLU A 31 -26.24 -6.01 2.03
N GLU A 32 -27.35 -5.59 2.67
CA GLU A 32 -28.32 -4.67 2.08
C GLU A 32 -27.71 -3.32 1.72
N ALA A 33 -26.92 -2.74 2.62
CA ALA A 33 -26.24 -1.48 2.38
C ALA A 33 -25.31 -1.58 1.15
N ILE A 34 -24.60 -2.70 0.98
CA ILE A 34 -23.74 -2.96 -0.17
C ILE A 34 -24.55 -3.11 -1.46
N LEU A 35 -25.62 -3.90 -1.46
CA LEU A 35 -26.48 -4.14 -2.64
C LEU A 35 -27.02 -2.83 -3.23
N ASN A 36 -27.37 -1.87 -2.37
CA ASN A 36 -27.85 -0.55 -2.79
C ASN A 36 -26.76 0.35 -3.41
N ILE A 37 -25.49 0.12 -3.05
CA ILE A 37 -24.34 0.87 -3.57
C ILE A 37 -23.85 0.31 -4.92
N LEU A 38 -23.90 -1.01 -5.12
CA LEU A 38 -23.42 -1.67 -6.34
C LEU A 38 -23.94 -1.06 -7.66
N PRO A 39 -25.24 -0.74 -7.84
CA PRO A 39 -25.71 -0.10 -9.08
C PRO A 39 -25.18 1.33 -9.23
N LYS A 40 -25.01 2.07 -8.13
CA LYS A 40 -24.42 3.42 -8.13
C LYS A 40 -22.94 3.38 -8.52
N LEU A 41 -22.20 2.34 -8.10
CA LEU A 41 -20.82 2.12 -8.52
C LEU A 41 -20.71 1.74 -10.01
N LYS A 42 -21.58 0.86 -10.51
CA LYS A 42 -21.61 0.46 -11.92
C LYS A 42 -21.90 1.64 -12.85
N SER A 43 -22.75 2.59 -12.45
CA SER A 43 -23.04 3.78 -13.26
C SER A 43 -21.87 4.77 -13.29
N LEU A 44 -21.13 4.92 -12.19
CA LEU A 44 -19.88 5.71 -12.15
C LEU A 44 -18.80 5.09 -13.06
N ALA A 45 -18.66 3.77 -13.05
CA ALA A 45 -17.74 3.06 -13.96
C ALA A 45 -18.12 3.24 -15.45
N ARG A 46 -19.41 3.37 -15.77
CA ARG A 46 -19.88 3.55 -17.15
C ARG A 46 -19.67 4.97 -17.69
N LYS A 47 -19.58 6.00 -16.82
CA LYS A 47 -19.28 7.38 -17.24
C LYS A 47 -17.84 7.58 -17.73
N ASN A 48 -16.94 6.65 -17.44
CA ASN A 48 -15.53 6.69 -17.84
C ASN A 48 -15.16 5.68 -18.94
N GLN A 49 -16.12 5.16 -19.71
CA GLN A 49 -15.83 4.28 -20.84
C GLN A 49 -15.84 5.04 -22.18
N ILE A 50 -14.65 5.54 -22.55
CA ILE A 50 -14.17 5.39 -23.92
C ILE A 50 -13.78 3.91 -24.09
N GLN A 51 -14.21 3.33 -25.21
CA GLN A 51 -14.05 1.93 -25.58
C GLN A 51 -12.65 1.36 -25.38
N GLY A 52 -12.59 0.16 -24.78
CA GLY A 52 -11.38 -0.65 -24.65
C GLY A 52 -11.64 -1.95 -23.91
N SER A 53 -12.29 -2.88 -24.62
CA SER A 53 -12.43 -4.33 -24.35
C SER A 53 -11.23 -4.95 -23.60
N SER A 54 -11.37 -5.81 -22.58
CA SER A 54 -12.00 -7.14 -22.66
C SER A 54 -12.15 -7.77 -21.27
N THR A 55 -13.22 -8.55 -21.10
CA THR A 55 -13.43 -9.53 -20.03
C THR A 55 -12.59 -10.78 -20.29
N SER A 56 -11.97 -11.36 -19.26
CA SER A 56 -11.83 -12.81 -19.09
C SER A 56 -11.69 -13.19 -17.62
N THR A 57 -12.35 -14.28 -17.30
CA THR A 57 -12.57 -14.93 -16.00
C THR A 57 -11.44 -15.91 -15.68
N GLU A 58 -11.22 -16.12 -14.37
CA GLU A 58 -10.56 -17.26 -13.70
C GLU A 58 -9.04 -17.48 -13.81
N SER A 59 -8.45 -17.61 -12.61
CA SER A 59 -7.13 -18.16 -12.26
C SER A 59 -6.97 -19.62 -12.74
N PRO A 60 -5.77 -20.23 -12.91
CA PRO A 60 -4.62 -20.19 -11.98
C PRO A 60 -3.21 -20.14 -12.61
N ASP A 61 -2.21 -19.96 -11.74
CA ASP A 61 -0.76 -20.24 -11.85
C ASP A 61 -0.07 -20.22 -13.23
N THR A 62 0.92 -19.32 -13.39
CA THR A 62 2.34 -19.68 -13.51
C THR A 62 3.22 -18.42 -13.61
N ILE A 63 4.30 -18.47 -12.86
CA ILE A 63 5.44 -17.55 -12.71
C ILE A 63 6.00 -17.10 -14.07
N ALA A 64 6.20 -15.79 -14.24
CA ALA A 64 7.33 -15.25 -14.99
C ALA A 64 7.55 -13.79 -14.61
N ASP A 65 8.69 -13.57 -13.97
CA ASP A 65 9.39 -12.31 -13.73
C ASP A 65 9.08 -11.21 -14.74
N ASN A 66 8.73 -10.04 -14.21
CA ASN A 66 9.15 -8.80 -14.83
C ASN A 66 9.50 -7.80 -13.72
N GLU A 67 10.59 -8.11 -13.03
CA GLU A 67 11.34 -7.12 -12.28
C GLU A 67 11.99 -6.16 -13.28
N GLU A 68 11.36 -5.00 -13.52
CA GLU A 68 12.13 -3.85 -13.99
C GLU A 68 12.97 -3.33 -12.82
N THR A 69 14.14 -3.95 -12.67
CA THR A 69 15.25 -3.47 -11.87
C THR A 69 15.70 -2.11 -12.41
N ASP A 70 15.25 -1.01 -11.80
CA ASP A 70 16.00 0.24 -11.90
C ASP A 70 17.21 0.13 -10.96
N LYS A 71 18.37 -0.07 -11.58
CA LYS A 71 19.65 -0.30 -10.92
C LYS A 71 20.23 1.04 -10.48
N GLY A 72 19.77 1.53 -9.33
CA GLY A 72 20.28 2.74 -8.67
C GLY A 72 21.34 2.45 -7.60
N GLU A 73 22.60 2.48 -8.04
CA GLU A 73 23.86 2.82 -7.33
C GLU A 73 24.28 2.12 -6.02
N SER A 74 25.40 1.41 -6.17
CA SER A 74 26.21 0.69 -5.18
C SER A 74 26.99 1.63 -4.25
N LYS A 75 26.98 1.29 -2.95
CA LYS A 75 27.98 1.67 -1.93
C LYS A 75 28.11 3.16 -1.65
N SER A 76 27.12 3.72 -0.96
CA SER A 76 27.27 4.97 -0.23
C SER A 76 27.72 4.68 1.21
N ASP A 77 28.62 5.48 1.74
CA ASP A 77 28.91 5.48 3.19
C ASP A 77 27.64 5.89 3.92
N ILE A 78 26.98 4.93 4.56
CA ILE A 78 25.74 5.12 5.29
C ILE A 78 26.04 5.07 6.78
N THR A 79 25.76 6.17 7.48
CA THR A 79 25.82 6.21 8.95
C THR A 79 24.47 5.77 9.50
N VAL A 80 24.48 4.83 10.45
CA VAL A 80 23.27 4.29 11.06
C VAL A 80 23.21 4.67 12.54
N THR A 81 22.11 5.30 12.95
CA THR A 81 21.81 5.62 14.34
C THR A 81 20.57 4.83 14.78
N LYS A 82 20.61 4.21 15.97
CA LYS A 82 19.48 3.48 16.56
C LYS A 82 18.73 4.36 17.55
N ASN A 83 17.41 4.28 17.52
CA ASN A 83 16.50 5.11 18.31
C ASN A 83 15.46 4.19 18.99
N SER A 84 14.68 4.71 19.94
CA SER A 84 13.62 3.92 20.61
C SER A 84 12.54 3.37 19.67
N ARG A 85 12.36 4.00 18.49
CA ARG A 85 11.34 3.64 17.50
C ARG A 85 11.90 2.88 16.28
N GLY A 86 13.21 2.67 16.19
CA GLY A 86 13.85 2.02 15.04
C GLY A 86 15.22 2.60 14.71
N TYR A 87 15.43 3.02 13.46
CA TYR A 87 16.74 3.42 12.94
C TYR A 87 16.65 4.69 12.10
N THR A 88 17.72 5.47 12.07
CA THR A 88 17.91 6.58 11.14
C THR A 88 19.19 6.33 10.38
N LEU A 89 19.09 6.29 9.06
CA LEU A 89 20.22 6.10 8.16
C LEU A 89 20.48 7.43 7.46
N VAL A 90 21.74 7.86 7.46
CA VAL A 90 22.18 9.07 6.75
C VAL A 90 23.21 8.66 5.72
N THR A 91 22.85 8.86 4.46
CA THR A 91 23.70 8.60 3.31
C THR A 91 24.70 9.75 3.12
N ALA A 92 25.85 9.51 2.50
CA ALA A 92 26.84 10.55 2.14
C ALA A 92 26.25 11.79 1.43
N ASN A 93 25.15 11.63 0.68
CA ASN A 93 24.44 12.72 0.00
C ASN A 93 23.47 13.50 0.92
N ASN A 94 23.58 13.33 2.25
CA ASN A 94 22.66 13.88 3.26
C ASN A 94 21.20 13.43 3.12
N ILE A 95 20.95 12.33 2.42
CA ILE A 95 19.63 11.71 2.35
C ILE A 95 19.37 11.01 3.68
N VAL A 96 18.24 11.33 4.32
CA VAL A 96 17.85 10.76 5.60
C VAL A 96 16.72 9.75 5.40
N ILE A 97 16.98 8.52 5.80
CA ILE A 97 16.00 7.43 5.78
C ILE A 97 15.63 7.12 7.23
N GLN A 98 14.35 7.27 7.57
CA GLN A 98 13.84 6.88 8.88
C GLN A 98 13.16 5.52 8.77
N LEU A 99 13.62 4.56 9.56
CA LEU A 99 12.99 3.24 9.69
C LEU A 99 12.31 3.15 11.06
N GLN A 100 11.02 2.83 11.06
CA GLN A 100 10.25 2.57 12.26
C GLN A 100 9.92 1.07 12.35
N ILE A 101 10.11 0.50 13.54
CA ILE A 101 9.83 -0.92 13.79
C ILE A 101 8.33 -1.22 13.65
N THR A 102 8.01 -2.41 13.15
CA THR A 102 6.64 -2.93 13.10
C THR A 102 6.52 -4.19 13.94
N SER A 103 5.32 -4.78 14.02
CA SER A 103 5.11 -6.08 14.66
C SER A 103 5.74 -7.24 13.88
N GLN A 104 6.00 -7.06 12.58
CA GLN A 104 6.65 -8.06 11.74
C GLN A 104 8.16 -7.89 11.82
N GLN A 105 8.86 -9.00 12.07
CA GLN A 105 10.32 -9.00 12.09
C GLN A 105 10.87 -8.60 10.73
N ASN A 106 11.95 -7.82 10.73
CA ASN A 106 12.64 -7.38 9.52
C ASN A 106 11.80 -6.53 8.54
N VAL A 107 10.62 -6.09 8.95
CA VAL A 107 9.76 -5.20 8.18
C VAL A 107 9.63 -3.87 8.92
N PHE A 108 9.88 -2.79 8.20
CA PHE A 108 9.92 -1.43 8.72
C PHE A 108 8.97 -0.53 7.95
N LEU A 109 8.36 0.42 8.65
CA LEU A 109 7.81 1.60 8.01
C LEU A 109 8.98 2.53 7.70
N ALA A 110 9.19 2.84 6.43
CA ALA A 110 10.29 3.65 5.98
C ALA A 110 9.80 5.02 5.49
N PHE A 111 10.58 6.06 5.77
CA PHE A 111 10.35 7.39 5.25
C PHE A 111 11.64 7.86 4.59
N LEU A 112 11.61 7.97 3.26
CA LEU A 112 12.69 8.54 2.46
C LEU A 112 12.32 9.99 2.20
N ASP A 113 12.91 10.90 2.99
CA ASP A 113 12.47 12.30 3.07
C ASP A 113 10.96 12.42 3.35
N THR A 114 10.15 12.76 2.32
CA THR A 114 8.69 12.89 2.41
C THR A 114 7.94 11.73 1.75
N LYS A 115 8.64 10.73 1.19
CA LYS A 115 8.07 9.58 0.50
C LYS A 115 7.91 8.40 1.48
N PRO A 116 6.68 7.99 1.83
CA PRO A 116 6.46 6.79 2.63
C PRO A 116 6.79 5.54 1.81
N ALA A 117 7.46 4.59 2.45
CA ALA A 117 7.93 3.35 1.86
C ALA A 117 7.78 2.19 2.87
N ILE A 118 7.88 0.96 2.38
CA ILE A 118 8.08 -0.23 3.20
C ILE A 118 9.53 -0.64 3.08
N GLY A 119 10.17 -0.95 4.22
CA GLY A 119 11.53 -1.44 4.28
C GLY A 119 11.59 -2.92 4.67
N PHE A 120 12.32 -3.72 3.90
CA PHE A 120 12.62 -5.12 4.20
C PHE A 120 14.11 -5.27 4.49
N TYR A 121 14.46 -5.91 5.59
CA TYR A 121 15.85 -6.16 5.95
C TYR A 121 16.18 -7.65 5.89
N ASN A 122 17.15 -8.02 5.04
CA ASN A 122 17.60 -9.40 4.96
C ASN A 122 19.10 -9.46 4.71
N ALA A 123 19.82 -10.24 5.52
CA ALA A 123 21.23 -10.57 5.32
C ALA A 123 22.15 -9.37 5.04
N GLY A 124 21.97 -8.25 5.77
CA GLY A 124 22.80 -7.06 5.57
C GLY A 124 22.34 -6.14 4.44
N LYS A 125 21.17 -6.41 3.85
CA LYS A 125 20.57 -5.60 2.80
C LYS A 125 19.24 -5.03 3.27
N LEU A 126 19.05 -3.74 3.02
CA LEU A 126 17.80 -3.04 3.21
C LEU A 126 17.20 -2.73 1.85
N LEU A 127 15.99 -3.23 1.60
CA LEU A 127 15.24 -3.02 0.38
C LEU A 127 14.05 -2.11 0.72
N LEU A 128 13.95 -0.96 0.05
CA LEU A 128 12.84 -0.02 0.22
C LEU A 128 11.94 -0.08 -1.01
N GLU A 129 10.65 -0.29 -0.78
CA GLU A 129 9.63 -0.26 -1.83
C GLU A 129 8.64 0.87 -1.59
N TYR A 130 8.37 1.66 -2.63
CA TYR A 130 7.34 2.69 -2.62
C TYR A 130 6.70 2.82 -4.00
N TYR A 131 5.56 3.52 -4.06
CA TYR A 131 4.87 3.80 -5.31
C TYR A 131 5.03 5.26 -5.69
N GLU A 132 5.42 5.51 -6.94
CA GLU A 132 5.49 6.84 -7.54
C GLU A 132 4.69 6.82 -8.85
N THR A 133 3.64 7.64 -8.93
CA THR A 133 2.78 7.71 -10.13
C THR A 133 2.24 6.33 -10.56
N ASN A 134 1.76 5.54 -9.59
CA ASN A 134 1.29 4.14 -9.77
C ASN A 134 2.34 3.13 -10.26
N ARG A 135 3.62 3.49 -10.27
CA ARG A 135 4.73 2.57 -10.56
C ARG A 135 5.44 2.21 -9.26
N LYS A 136 5.70 0.91 -9.06
CA LYS A 136 6.52 0.44 -7.94
C LYS A 136 7.99 0.81 -8.22
N VAL A 137 8.64 1.42 -7.24
CA VAL A 137 10.07 1.70 -7.22
C VAL A 137 10.70 0.91 -6.08
N THR A 138 11.83 0.26 -6.36
CA THR A 138 12.56 -0.57 -5.41
C THR A 138 14.00 -0.07 -5.30
N LEU A 139 14.43 0.33 -4.10
CA LEU A 139 15.78 0.78 -3.80
C LEU A 139 16.49 -0.24 -2.91
N ASN A 140 17.77 -0.50 -3.18
CA ASN A 140 18.56 -1.47 -2.44
C ASN A 140 19.77 -0.80 -1.77
N TYR A 141 19.95 -1.05 -0.48
CA TYR A 141 21.06 -0.52 0.31
C TYR A 141 21.79 -1.65 1.03
N ASP A 142 23.12 -1.70 0.87
CA ASP A 142 23.96 -2.57 1.68
C ASP A 142 24.24 -1.88 3.02
N VAL A 143 23.54 -2.29 4.08
CA VAL A 143 23.61 -1.66 5.40
C VAL A 143 23.58 -2.69 6.53
N LYS A 144 24.42 -2.48 7.54
CA LYS A 144 24.40 -3.27 8.77
C LYS A 144 23.59 -2.52 9.82
N LEU A 145 22.39 -3.01 10.12
CA LEU A 145 21.59 -2.46 11.22
C LEU A 145 22.14 -3.02 12.54
N PRO A 146 22.43 -2.16 13.53
CA PRO A 146 22.88 -2.61 14.84
C PRO A 146 21.74 -3.36 15.56
N GLN A 147 22.03 -4.57 16.04
CA GLN A 147 21.08 -5.41 16.78
C GLN A 147 20.66 -4.77 18.11
#